data_AF-A0A9N9ILR3-F1
#
_entry.id   AF-A0A9N9ILR3-F1
#
_cell.length_a   1.000
_cell.length_b   1.000
_cell.length_c   1.000
_cell.angle_alpha   90.00
_cell.angle_beta   90.00
_cell.angle_gamma   90.00
#
_symmetry.space_group_name_H-M   'P 1'
#
loop_
_entity.id
_entity.type
_entity.pdbx_description
1 polymer ?
#
loop_
_entity_poly.entity_id
_entity_poly.type
_entity_poly.pdbx_seq_one_letter_code
_entity_poly.pdbx_strand_id
1 'polypeptide(L)' 'MPFGQIVIGPPGSGKTTYCNGMQQFLNGIGRKVSIVNLDPANDFLPYQSAINITDLIVLQDAMEELRLGPNGGM' A
#
# COMPACT_ATOMS: atom_id res chain seq x y z
N MET A 1 -24.03 1.65 -2.51
CA MET A 1 -22.99 2.35 -3.31
C MET A 1 -21.63 2.01 -2.75
N PRO A 2 -20.65 1.61 -3.57
CA PRO A 2 -19.28 1.42 -3.11
C PRO A 2 -18.65 2.77 -2.74
N PHE A 3 -17.78 2.78 -1.73
CA PHE A 3 -16.98 3.93 -1.33
C PHE A 3 -15.50 3.54 -1.39
N GLY A 4 -14.65 4.48 -1.77
CA GLY A 4 -13.19 4.31 -1.82
C GLY A 4 -12.49 5.48 -1.14
N GLN A 5 -11.31 5.21 -0.60
CA GLN A 5 -10.42 6.20 0.00
C GLN A 5 -9.04 6.03 -0.61
N ILE A 6 -8.42 7.13 -1.02
CA ILE A 6 -7.03 7.17 -1.43
C ILE A 6 -6.25 7.82 -0.29
N VAL A 7 -5.29 7.09 0.28
CA VAL A 7 -4.49 7.54 1.42
C VAL A 7 -3.15 8.04 0.90
N ILE A 8 -2.92 9.35 0.99
CA ILE A 8 -1.69 10.01 0.54
C ILE A 8 -1.02 10.77 1.69
N GLY A 9 0.29 10.97 1.58
CA GLY A 9 1.09 11.66 2.60
C GLY A 9 2.58 11.37 2.46
N PRO A 10 3.45 12.20 3.07
CA PRO A 10 4.90 12.03 2.98
C PRO A 10 5.39 10.71 3.63
N PRO A 11 6.63 10.26 3.36
CA PRO A 11 7.24 9.15 4.09
C PRO A 11 7.16 9.37 5.60
N GLY A 12 6.85 8.32 6.36
CA GLY A 12 6.72 8.41 7.82
C GLY A 12 5.41 9.03 8.34
N SER A 13 4.50 9.52 7.48
CA SER A 13 3.23 10.13 7.92
C SER A 13 2.19 9.15 8.49
N GLY A 14 2.49 7.85 8.55
CA GLY A 14 1.61 6.83 9.13
C GLY A 14 0.54 6.26 8.19
N LYS A 15 0.67 6.39 6.86
CA LYS A 15 -0.30 5.85 5.88
C LYS A 15 -0.63 4.37 6.10
N THR A 16 0.39 3.53 6.24
CA THR A 16 0.24 2.08 6.47
C THR A 16 -0.49 1.80 7.79
N THR A 17 -0.13 2.53 8.85
CA THR A 17 -0.78 2.43 10.17
C THR A 17 -2.26 2.81 10.09
N TYR A 18 -2.59 3.88 9.35
CA TYR A 18 -3.96 4.29 9.11
C TYR A 18 -4.77 3.21 8.40
N CYS A 19 -4.26 2.64 7.31
CA CYS A 19 -4.93 1.58 6.57
C CYS A 19 -5.23 0.36 7.46
N ASN A 20 -4.26 -0.05 8.31
CA ASN A 20 -4.46 -1.13 9.28
C ASN A 20 -5.60 -0.84 10.26
N GLY A 21 -5.55 0.32 10.92
CA GLY A 21 -6.56 0.73 11.89
C GLY A 21 -7.94 0.89 11.27
N MET A 22 -8.03 1.45 10.07
CA MET A 22 -9.28 1.60 9.34
C MET A 22 -9.91 0.25 8.98
N GLN A 23 -9.10 -0.73 8.54
CA GLN A 23 -9.59 -2.08 8.27
C GLN A 23 -10.12 -2.74 9.55
N GLN A 24 -9.39 -2.66 10.65
CA GLN A 24 -9.84 -3.20 11.94
C GLN A 24 -11.15 -2.55 12.39
N PHE A 25 -11.26 -1.22 12.30
CA PHE A 25 -12.47 -0.48 12.66
C PHE A 25 -13.67 -0.87 11.80
N LEU A 26 -13.52 -0.87 10.47
CA LEU A 26 -14.60 -1.22 9.55
C LEU A 26 -15.07 -2.67 9.73
N ASN A 27 -14.13 -3.61 9.88
CA ASN A 27 -14.46 -4.99 10.21
C ASN A 27 -15.20 -5.09 11.55
N GLY A 28 -14.75 -4.35 12.57
CA GLY A 28 -15.38 -4.31 13.90
C GLY A 28 -16.83 -3.83 13.89
N ILE A 29 -17.20 -2.95 12.96
CA ILE A 29 -18.59 -2.50 12.76
C ILE A 29 -19.36 -3.32 11.71
N GLY A 30 -18.83 -4.48 11.29
CA GLY A 30 -19.47 -5.38 10.33
C GLY A 30 -19.44 -4.91 8.87
N ARG A 31 -18.57 -3.95 8.53
CA ARG A 31 -18.39 -3.47 7.15
C ARG A 31 -17.22 -4.17 6.49
N LYS A 32 -17.51 -4.89 5.41
CA LYS A 32 -16.49 -5.49 4.55
C LYS A 32 -15.65 -4.40 3.89
N VAL A 33 -14.34 -4.57 3.92
CA VAL A 33 -13.37 -3.66 3.31
C VAL A 33 -12.23 -4.46 2.69
N SER A 34 -11.63 -3.91 1.64
CA SER A 34 -10.45 -4.47 0.99
C SER A 34 -9.40 -3.38 0.89
N ILE A 35 -8.15 -3.72 1.22
CA ILE A 35 -7.03 -2.81 1.08
C ILE A 35 -6.29 -3.15 -0.22
N VAL A 36 -5.94 -2.12 -0.99
CA VAL A 36 -5.05 -2.22 -2.15
C VAL A 36 -3.75 -1.49 -1.79
N ASN A 37 -2.64 -2.21 -1.74
CA ASN A 37 -1.32 -1.59 -1.57
C ASN A 37 -0.77 -1.19 -2.94
N LEU A 38 -0.51 0.10 -3.10
CA LEU A 38 0.07 0.69 -4.32
C LEU A 38 1.49 1.23 -4.10
N ASP A 39 2.07 1.01 -2.92
CA ASP A 39 3.43 1.43 -2.59
C ASP A 39 4.40 0.28 -2.86
N PRO A 40 5.23 0.34 -3.94
CA PRO A 40 6.17 -0.72 -4.30
C PRO A 40 7.41 -0.74 -3.41
N ALA A 41 7.60 0.27 -2.55
CA ALA A 41 8.73 0.40 -1.63
C ALA A 41 8.39 -0.08 -0.19
N ASN A 42 7.21 -0.65 0.01
CA ASN A 42 6.72 -1.03 1.32
C ASN A 42 6.97 -2.52 1.59
N ASP A 43 8.15 -2.84 2.14
CA ASP A 43 8.63 -4.21 2.34
C ASP A 43 7.81 -5.03 3.35
N PHE A 44 7.11 -4.37 4.28
CA PHE A 44 6.35 -5.04 5.33
C PHE A 44 4.98 -4.40 5.57
N LEU A 45 3.93 -5.13 5.19
CA LEU A 45 2.55 -4.80 5.55
C LEU A 45 2.14 -5.54 6.83
N PRO A 46 1.72 -4.84 7.89
CA PRO A 46 1.27 -5.48 9.14
C PRO A 46 -0.15 -6.10 9.03
N TYR A 47 -0.68 -6.24 7.82
CA TYR A 47 -2.00 -6.77 7.52
C TYR A 47 -2.02 -7.38 6.10
N GLN A 48 -3.00 -8.23 5.82
CA GLN A 48 -3.24 -8.70 4.45
C GLN A 48 -3.94 -7.62 3.62
N SER A 49 -3.29 -7.20 2.54
CA SER A 49 -3.93 -6.49 1.44
C SER A 49 -4.62 -7.50 0.51
N ALA A 50 -5.70 -7.07 -0.15
CA ALA A 50 -6.40 -7.87 -1.15
C ALA A 50 -5.68 -7.83 -2.51
N ILE A 51 -4.97 -6.74 -2.79
CA ILE A 51 -4.13 -6.56 -3.97
C ILE A 51 -2.86 -5.87 -3.49
N ASN A 52 -1.70 -6.36 -3.94
CA ASN A 52 -0.42 -5.75 -3.66
C ASN A 52 0.37 -5.55 -4.96
N ILE A 53 0.81 -4.33 -5.22
CA ILE A 53 1.60 -4.02 -6.43
C ILE A 53 2.93 -4.78 -6.45
N THR A 54 3.49 -5.15 -5.28
CA THR A 54 4.72 -5.94 -5.17
C THR A 54 4.61 -7.34 -5.77
N ASP A 55 3.38 -7.86 -5.95
CA ASP A 55 3.15 -9.15 -6.62
C ASP A 55 3.37 -9.06 -8.14
N LEU A 56 3.38 -7.84 -8.68
CA LEU A 56 3.59 -7.55 -10.11
C LEU A 56 4.98 -6.96 -10.37
N ILE A 57 5.41 -6.01 -9.54
CA ILE A 57 6.68 -5.32 -9.68
C ILE A 57 7.14 -4.79 -8.32
N VAL A 58 8.39 -5.05 -7.97
CA VAL A 58 9.04 -4.42 -6.81
C VAL A 58 9.95 -3.28 -7.27
N LEU A 59 10.20 -2.32 -6.37
CA LEU A 59 11.05 -1.15 -6.64
C LEU A 59 12.41 -1.54 -7.24
N GLN A 60 13.01 -2.60 -6.71
CA GLN A 60 14.32 -3.09 -7.13
C GLN A 60 14.33 -3.54 -8.60
N ASP A 61 13.32 -4.32 -9.02
CA ASP A 61 13.19 -4.82 -10.39
C ASP A 61 13.05 -3.67 -11.39
N ALA A 62 12.21 -2.67 -11.06
CA ALA A 62 12.02 -1.48 -11.88
C ALA A 62 13.31 -0.65 -12.02
N MET A 63 14.06 -0.50 -10.93
CA MET A 63 15.34 0.23 -10.92
C MET A 63 16.40 -0.47 -11.77
N GLU A 64 16.50 -1.80 -11.70
CA GLU A 64 17.47 -2.58 -12.46
C GLU A 64 17.15 -2.61 -13.97
N GLU A 65 15.90 -2.87 -14.34
CA GLU A 65 15.50 -3.00 -15.74
C GLU A 65 15.55 -1.67 -16.50
N LEU A 66 15.15 -0.58 -15.83
CA LEU A 66 15.13 0.75 -16.43
C LEU A 66 16.39 1.58 -16.15
N ARG A 67 17.38 1.02 -15.42
CA ARG A 67 18.62 1.69 -15.00
C ARG A 67 18.37 3.01 -14.25
N LEU A 68 17.37 3.00 -13.37
CA LEU A 68 16.96 4.16 -12.62
C LEU A 68 17.69 4.20 -11.28
N GLY A 69 18.10 5.42 -10.87
CA GLY A 69 18.60 5.64 -9.51
C GLY A 69 17.48 5.45 -8.46
N PRO A 70 17.80 5.50 -7.16
CA PRO A 70 16.82 5.27 -6.08
C PRO A 70 15.59 6.18 -6.14
N ASN A 71 15.72 7.37 -6.73
CA ASN A 71 14.60 8.30 -6.94
C ASN A 71 13.82 8.07 -8.24
N GLY A 72 14.36 7.32 -9.19
CA GLY A 72 13.68 7.03 -10.46
C GLY A 72 12.78 5.80 -10.36
N GLY A 73 12.98 4.92 -9.39
CA GLY A 73 12.06 3.82 -9.09
C GLY A 73 10.87 4.20 -8.19
N MET A 74 10.92 5.37 -7.54
CA MET A 74 9.90 5.86 -6.58
C MET A 74 8.83 6.73 -7.24
#